data_AF-A0A286XZN8-F1
#
_entry.id   AF-A0A286XZN8-F1
#
_cell.length_a   1.000
_cell.length_b   1.000
_cell.length_c   1.000
_cell.angle_alpha   90.00
_cell.angle_beta   90.00
_cell.angle_gamma   90.00
#
_symmetry.space_group_name_H-M   'P 1'
#
loop_
_entity.id
_entity.type
_entity.pdbx_description
1 polymer ?
#
loop_
_entity_poly.entity_id
_entity_poly.type
_entity_poly.pdbx_seq_one_letter_code
_entity_poly.pdbx_strand_id
1 'polypeptide(L)'
;MGPPRPELLLPLLLLLLLPNAGAQAEDKLPENVNPSCPKATRFKHLRKYVYSYEAESSSGIPGKADSRSITKINCKVELEVPQLCSFVLKTSQCTLKELHGLNLEGKALLKKTKNSEDFAAAMSRHELRLAFPEGKRVFLYPEEEEPKHILNIKRGIVSALLAPPETEEDTQELFLDTVYGNCSTRVVVKTRKGNVATEMSTDRNLQECTGFQPSSTGASPLALIRGLARPLSTLVSSSQSCQYTLDPKRKHVSEAVCREQHLFLPFSYKNKYGMMTQVTQTLKLEDTPKINSRFFGEGALKVGLAFENTKSTFLPKQAEAVLKTLQ
;
A
#
# COMPACT_ATOMS: atom_id res chain seq x y z
N MET A 1 -58.56 51.28 -56.13
CA MET A 1 -57.33 50.53 -56.43
C MET A 1 -56.19 51.53 -56.49
N GLY A 2 -55.13 51.32 -55.72
CA GLY A 2 -53.95 52.20 -55.71
C GLY A 2 -53.16 52.04 -54.40
N PRO A 3 -51.92 51.52 -54.43
CA PRO A 3 -51.08 51.26 -53.25
C PRO A 3 -50.26 52.53 -52.90
N PRO A 4 -49.46 52.58 -51.82
CA PRO A 4 -48.09 52.03 -51.91
C PRO A 4 -47.45 51.56 -50.57
N ARG A 5 -46.34 50.81 -50.68
CA ARG A 5 -45.28 50.68 -49.65
C ARG A 5 -44.59 52.05 -49.46
N PRO A 6 -43.89 52.35 -48.34
CA PRO A 6 -42.44 52.06 -48.22
C PRO A 6 -41.98 51.78 -46.76
N GLU A 7 -40.94 50.95 -46.54
CA GLU A 7 -39.52 51.28 -46.26
C GLU A 7 -39.20 52.16 -45.04
N LEU A 8 -38.22 51.66 -44.27
CA LEU A 8 -37.12 52.36 -43.56
C LEU A 8 -37.43 53.63 -42.74
N LEU A 9 -36.99 53.64 -41.48
CA LEU A 9 -36.01 54.62 -40.94
C LEU A 9 -35.92 54.54 -39.40
N LEU A 10 -34.70 54.25 -38.90
CA LEU A 10 -34.18 54.81 -37.62
C LEU A 10 -34.34 56.34 -37.66
N PRO A 11 -34.44 57.10 -36.54
CA PRO A 11 -33.49 57.03 -35.40
C PRO A 11 -34.08 57.50 -34.04
N LEU A 12 -33.17 57.82 -33.11
CA LEU A 12 -33.28 58.73 -31.95
C LEU A 12 -33.33 58.12 -30.54
N LEU A 13 -32.12 58.06 -29.96
CA LEU A 13 -31.73 58.30 -28.57
C LEU A 13 -32.83 58.83 -27.63
N LEU A 14 -33.07 58.11 -26.52
CA LEU A 14 -33.34 58.73 -25.22
C LEU A 14 -32.67 57.90 -24.12
N LEU A 15 -31.65 58.48 -23.47
CA LEU A 15 -31.06 57.97 -22.24
C LEU A 15 -32.08 58.05 -21.11
N LEU A 16 -32.34 56.91 -20.45
CA LEU A 16 -32.87 56.87 -19.09
C LEU A 16 -31.88 56.09 -18.22
N LEU A 17 -31.35 56.81 -17.22
CA LEU A 17 -30.43 56.36 -16.19
C LEU A 17 -31.17 55.45 -15.18
N LEU A 18 -30.64 54.25 -14.96
CA LEU A 18 -30.83 53.50 -13.71
C LEU A 18 -29.45 52.94 -13.26
N PRO A 19 -29.12 53.05 -11.96
CA PRO A 19 -27.82 52.64 -11.44
C PRO A 19 -27.76 51.12 -11.31
N ASN A 20 -26.92 50.47 -12.12
CA ASN A 20 -26.53 49.10 -11.84
C ASN A 20 -25.42 49.12 -10.78
N ALA A 21 -25.75 48.66 -9.58
CA ALA A 21 -24.78 48.29 -8.57
C ALA A 21 -23.98 47.07 -9.06
N GLY A 22 -22.94 47.34 -9.85
CA GLY A 22 -21.93 46.35 -10.19
C GLY A 22 -21.03 46.15 -8.98
N ALA A 23 -21.24 45.07 -8.23
CA ALA A 23 -20.30 44.63 -7.21
C ALA A 23 -18.98 44.27 -7.89
N GLN A 24 -17.95 45.06 -7.59
CA GLN A 24 -16.57 44.82 -7.94
C GLN A 24 -16.10 43.59 -7.16
N ALA A 25 -16.10 42.43 -7.80
CA ALA A 25 -15.44 41.23 -7.26
C ALA A 25 -13.94 41.46 -7.39
N GLU A 26 -13.32 42.00 -6.34
CA GLU A 26 -11.87 41.97 -6.20
C GLU A 26 -11.40 40.52 -6.12
N ASP A 27 -10.48 40.23 -7.02
CA ASP A 27 -9.73 39.01 -7.22
C ASP A 27 -9.00 38.63 -5.92
N LYS A 28 -9.62 37.77 -5.11
CA LYS A 28 -8.94 37.11 -4.01
C LYS A 28 -8.12 35.97 -4.60
N LEU A 29 -6.81 36.21 -4.67
CA LEU A 29 -5.72 35.23 -4.67
C LEU A 29 -6.19 33.90 -4.04
N PRO A 30 -6.02 32.73 -4.69
CA PRO A 30 -6.52 31.49 -4.14
C PRO A 30 -5.81 31.25 -2.80
N GLU A 31 -6.56 31.42 -1.72
CA GLU A 31 -6.17 30.98 -0.39
C GLU A 31 -5.76 29.53 -0.53
N ASN A 32 -4.49 29.32 -0.19
CA ASN A 32 -3.84 28.03 -0.07
C ASN A 32 -4.83 27.02 0.52
N VAL A 33 -5.37 26.12 -0.31
CA VAL A 33 -6.23 25.03 0.13
C VAL A 33 -5.33 24.13 0.96
N ASN A 34 -5.19 24.44 2.24
CA ASN A 34 -4.44 23.66 3.18
C ASN A 34 -5.21 22.34 3.28
N PRO A 35 -4.76 21.24 2.66
CA PRO A 35 -5.50 20.00 2.72
C PRO A 35 -5.47 19.60 4.19
N SER A 36 -6.62 19.69 4.85
CA SER A 36 -6.75 19.37 6.28
C SER A 36 -6.28 17.95 6.47
N CYS A 37 -5.04 17.81 6.93
CA CYS A 37 -4.44 16.52 7.25
C CYS A 37 -5.17 16.05 8.51
N PRO A 38 -5.96 14.97 8.45
CA PRO A 38 -6.62 14.50 9.65
C PRO A 38 -5.52 14.13 10.65
N LYS A 39 -5.85 14.17 11.95
CA LYS A 39 -4.98 13.64 13.03
C LYS A 39 -4.58 12.16 12.81
N ALA A 40 -5.12 11.53 11.76
CA ALA A 40 -4.88 10.20 11.24
C ALA A 40 -3.41 9.85 10.98
N THR A 41 -2.54 10.79 10.58
CA THR A 41 -1.20 10.39 10.16
C THR A 41 -0.28 9.96 11.30
N ARG A 42 -0.61 10.23 12.57
CA ARG A 42 0.15 9.80 13.78
C ARG A 42 1.65 10.18 13.84
N PHE A 43 2.19 10.72 12.76
CA PHE A 43 3.56 11.17 12.57
C PHE A 43 3.61 12.69 12.68
N LYS A 44 4.57 13.19 13.45
CA LYS A 44 4.72 14.62 13.74
C LYS A 44 5.58 15.27 12.66
N HIS A 45 5.19 16.49 12.27
CA HIS A 45 5.97 17.36 11.41
C HIS A 45 7.40 17.57 11.95
N LEU A 46 8.38 17.67 11.04
CA LEU A 46 9.80 17.87 11.35
C LEU A 46 10.40 16.76 12.20
N ARG A 47 9.89 15.54 12.03
CA ARG A 47 10.47 14.33 12.59
C ARG A 47 10.84 13.35 11.50
N LYS A 48 11.87 12.56 11.82
CA LYS A 48 12.20 11.34 11.11
C LYS A 48 11.94 10.17 12.03
N TYR A 49 11.37 9.10 11.50
CA TYR A 49 11.09 7.86 12.22
C TYR A 49 11.92 6.76 11.60
N VAL A 50 12.81 6.18 12.39
CA VAL A 50 13.75 5.15 11.94
C VAL A 50 13.23 3.80 12.43
N TYR A 51 13.00 2.86 11.53
CA TYR A 51 12.48 1.53 11.81
C TYR A 51 13.44 0.44 11.35
N SER A 52 13.53 -0.63 12.15
CA SER A 52 13.95 -1.94 11.69
C SER A 52 12.79 -2.61 10.96
N TYR A 53 12.98 -2.97 9.69
CA TYR A 53 11.99 -3.68 8.89
C TYR A 53 12.42 -5.12 8.65
N GLU A 54 11.48 -6.03 8.84
CA GLU A 54 11.61 -7.43 8.51
C GLU A 54 10.37 -7.90 7.75
N ALA A 55 10.56 -8.63 6.66
CA ALA A 55 9.50 -9.33 5.97
C ALA A 55 9.91 -10.76 5.69
N GLU A 56 9.10 -11.72 6.13
CA GLU A 56 9.31 -13.14 5.89
C GLU A 56 8.11 -13.69 5.12
N SER A 57 8.37 -14.26 3.94
CA SER A 57 7.40 -15.03 3.18
C SER A 57 7.75 -16.50 3.30
N SER A 58 6.78 -17.34 3.63
CA SER A 58 6.96 -18.78 3.62
C SER A 58 5.80 -19.48 2.92
N SER A 59 6.11 -20.39 2.01
CA SER A 59 5.12 -21.16 1.26
C SER A 59 5.38 -22.65 1.45
N GLY A 60 4.33 -23.44 1.60
CA GLY A 60 4.44 -24.88 1.76
C GLY A 60 3.21 -25.49 2.44
N ILE A 61 3.36 -26.73 2.90
CA ILE A 61 2.34 -27.42 3.69
C ILE A 61 2.77 -27.36 5.17
N PRO A 62 1.97 -26.79 6.07
CA PRO A 62 2.28 -26.74 7.49
C PRO A 62 2.56 -28.15 8.04
N GLY A 63 3.64 -28.29 8.81
CA GLY A 63 4.05 -29.56 9.39
C GLY A 63 4.88 -30.46 8.47
N LYS A 64 5.08 -30.11 7.19
CA LYS A 64 5.99 -30.81 6.28
C LYS A 64 7.21 -29.94 5.96
N ALA A 65 8.31 -30.21 6.66
CA ALA A 65 9.52 -29.40 6.56
C ALA A 65 10.18 -29.46 5.17
N ASP A 66 10.08 -30.61 4.49
CA ASP A 66 10.79 -30.89 3.22
C ASP A 66 10.22 -30.16 1.99
N SER A 67 9.07 -29.49 2.12
CA SER A 67 8.38 -28.80 1.03
C SER A 67 8.05 -27.34 1.39
N ARG A 68 8.98 -26.65 2.04
CA ARG A 68 8.83 -25.24 2.43
C ARG A 68 9.82 -24.36 1.67
N SER A 69 9.37 -23.25 1.11
CA SER A 69 10.23 -22.14 0.67
C SER A 69 10.12 -21.01 1.68
N ILE A 70 11.24 -20.36 2.00
CA ILE A 70 11.26 -19.18 2.89
C ILE A 70 12.14 -18.11 2.24
N THR A 71 11.61 -16.91 2.16
CA THR A 71 12.35 -15.71 1.74
C THR A 71 12.22 -14.67 2.83
N LYS A 72 13.33 -14.05 3.20
CA LYS A 72 13.40 -13.06 4.27
C LYS A 72 14.13 -11.80 3.79
N ILE A 73 13.48 -10.66 3.99
CA ILE A 73 14.02 -9.33 3.74
C ILE A 73 14.22 -8.65 5.09
N ASN A 74 15.39 -8.05 5.29
CA ASN A 74 15.62 -7.13 6.39
C ASN A 74 16.10 -5.81 5.80
N CYS A 75 15.57 -4.68 6.26
CA CYS A 75 15.99 -3.34 5.83
C CYS A 75 15.93 -2.35 7.01
N LYS A 76 16.69 -1.26 6.90
CA LYS A 76 16.47 -0.05 7.68
C LYS A 76 15.56 0.89 6.91
N VAL A 77 14.50 1.35 7.54
CA VAL A 77 13.48 2.23 6.93
C VAL A 77 13.48 3.57 7.66
N GLU A 78 13.58 4.66 6.94
CA GLU A 78 13.47 6.01 7.47
C GLU A 78 12.27 6.71 6.85
N LEU A 79 11.35 7.18 7.69
CA LEU A 79 10.19 7.96 7.28
C LEU A 79 10.35 9.40 7.78
N GLU A 80 10.65 10.32 6.88
CA GLU A 80 10.74 11.75 7.15
C GLU A 80 9.38 12.43 6.93
N VAL A 81 9.04 13.39 7.79
CA VAL A 81 7.80 14.17 7.73
C VAL A 81 8.13 15.65 7.48
N PRO A 82 8.56 16.02 6.26
CA PRO A 82 8.90 17.40 5.93
C PRO A 82 7.70 18.34 6.01
N GLN A 83 6.48 17.85 5.74
CA GLN A 83 5.22 18.57 5.89
C GLN A 83 4.14 17.62 6.43
N LEU A 84 3.06 18.14 7.00
CA LEU A 84 1.95 17.27 7.46
C LEU A 84 1.34 16.53 6.27
N CYS A 85 1.00 15.25 6.45
CA CYS A 85 0.49 14.37 5.40
C CYS A 85 1.40 14.17 4.17
N SER A 86 2.65 14.61 4.23
CA SER A 86 3.62 14.46 3.15
C SER A 86 4.90 13.86 3.70
N PHE A 87 5.33 12.75 3.12
CA PHE A 87 6.40 11.93 3.68
C PHE A 87 7.45 11.60 2.63
N VAL A 88 8.67 11.37 3.12
CA VAL A 88 9.76 10.83 2.31
C VAL A 88 10.23 9.55 2.97
N LEU A 89 10.06 8.43 2.26
CA LEU A 89 10.49 7.10 2.68
C LEU A 89 11.86 6.80 2.07
N LYS A 90 12.82 6.48 2.91
CA LYS A 90 14.15 6.00 2.50
C LYS A 90 14.34 4.59 3.03
N THR A 91 14.90 3.71 2.20
CA THR A 91 15.22 2.34 2.58
C THR A 91 16.71 2.12 2.39
N SER A 92 17.38 1.53 3.38
CA SER A 92 18.82 1.29 3.34
C SER A 92 19.15 -0.01 4.08
N GLN A 93 20.42 -0.43 4.01
CA GLN A 93 20.92 -1.60 4.75
C GLN A 93 20.06 -2.86 4.51
N CYS A 94 19.56 -3.01 3.28
CA CYS A 94 18.69 -4.11 2.92
C CYS A 94 19.48 -5.41 2.72
N THR A 95 18.91 -6.54 3.12
CA THR A 95 19.45 -7.88 2.86
C THR A 95 18.32 -8.81 2.42
N LEU A 96 18.60 -9.67 1.46
CA LEU A 96 17.70 -10.70 0.96
C LEU A 96 18.30 -12.06 1.29
N LYS A 97 17.52 -12.89 1.99
CA LYS A 97 17.90 -14.24 2.40
C LYS A 97 16.85 -15.24 1.94
N GLU A 98 17.29 -16.43 1.58
CA GLU A 98 16.41 -17.53 1.18
C GLU A 98 16.78 -18.80 1.94
N LEU A 99 15.83 -19.73 1.97
CA LEU A 99 16.05 -21.05 2.55
C LEU A 99 17.21 -21.76 1.85
N HIS A 100 18.20 -22.14 2.64
CA HIS A 100 19.36 -22.90 2.18
C HIS A 100 19.27 -24.38 2.57
N GLY A 101 18.63 -24.67 3.70
CA GLY A 101 18.44 -26.03 4.20
C GLY A 101 17.78 -26.03 5.57
N LEU A 102 17.74 -27.20 6.20
CA LEU A 102 17.29 -27.38 7.58
C LEU A 102 18.49 -27.75 8.45
N ASN A 103 18.52 -27.27 9.70
CA ASN A 103 19.50 -27.77 10.67
C ASN A 103 19.09 -29.16 11.19
N LEU A 104 19.94 -29.77 12.03
CA LEU A 104 19.69 -31.09 12.64
C LEU A 104 18.41 -31.14 13.50
N GLU A 105 17.88 -29.98 13.89
CA GLU A 105 16.65 -29.82 14.69
C GLU A 105 15.42 -29.51 13.82
N GLY A 106 15.57 -29.51 12.49
CA GLY A 106 14.49 -29.19 11.54
C GLY A 106 14.19 -27.68 11.40
N LYS A 107 15.02 -26.79 11.96
CA LYS A 107 14.91 -25.34 11.83
C LYS A 107 15.48 -24.85 10.50
N ALA A 108 14.75 -23.94 9.85
CA ALA A 108 15.17 -23.32 8.62
C ALA A 108 16.49 -22.54 8.76
N LEU A 109 17.46 -22.89 7.93
CA LEU A 109 18.71 -22.16 7.76
C LEU A 109 18.58 -21.23 6.55
N LEU A 110 18.62 -19.92 6.82
CA LEU A 110 18.52 -18.90 5.78
C LEU A 110 19.92 -18.39 5.40
N LYS A 111 20.19 -18.28 4.10
CA LYS A 111 21.45 -17.75 3.57
C LYS A 111 21.18 -16.53 2.70
N LYS A 112 22.10 -15.56 2.75
CA LYS A 112 22.08 -14.39 1.85
C LYS A 112 22.08 -14.85 0.39
N THR A 113 21.18 -14.31 -0.42
CA THR A 113 21.09 -14.65 -1.84
C THR A 113 22.24 -14.03 -2.62
N LYS A 114 22.55 -14.58 -3.81
CA LYS A 114 23.58 -14.02 -4.70
C LYS A 114 23.26 -12.61 -5.19
N ASN A 115 21.98 -12.25 -5.23
CA ASN A 115 21.50 -10.97 -5.75
C ASN A 115 21.15 -9.99 -4.61
N SER A 116 21.54 -10.30 -3.37
CA SER A 116 21.17 -9.48 -2.22
C SER A 116 21.80 -8.09 -2.26
N GLU A 117 22.99 -7.96 -2.85
CA GLU A 117 23.71 -6.70 -3.04
C GLU A 117 22.99 -5.82 -4.07
N ASP A 118 22.63 -6.37 -5.23
CA ASP A 118 21.86 -5.68 -6.26
C ASP A 118 20.49 -5.25 -5.73
N PHE A 119 19.83 -6.13 -4.98
CA PHE A 119 18.58 -5.82 -4.28
C PHE A 119 18.74 -4.65 -3.31
N ALA A 120 19.81 -4.64 -2.52
CA ALA A 120 20.08 -3.57 -1.56
C ALA A 120 20.37 -2.24 -2.26
N ALA A 121 21.15 -2.27 -3.34
CA ALA A 121 21.42 -1.12 -4.18
C ALA A 121 20.12 -0.56 -4.76
N ALA A 122 19.26 -1.41 -5.35
CA ALA A 122 17.99 -0.99 -5.93
C ALA A 122 17.04 -0.39 -4.88
N MET A 123 16.90 -1.03 -3.71
CA MET A 123 16.08 -0.50 -2.61
C MET A 123 16.54 0.88 -2.15
N SER A 124 17.85 1.14 -2.10
CA SER A 124 18.42 2.39 -1.59
C SER A 124 18.63 3.49 -2.63
N ARG A 125 18.48 3.17 -3.92
CA ARG A 125 18.80 4.08 -5.02
C ARG A 125 17.95 5.35 -5.03
N HIS A 126 16.65 5.21 -4.80
CA HIS A 126 15.69 6.32 -4.86
C HIS A 126 14.86 6.40 -3.57
N GLU A 127 14.67 7.62 -3.07
CA GLU A 127 13.67 7.88 -2.02
C GLU A 127 12.26 7.84 -2.63
N LEU A 128 11.28 7.40 -1.85
CA LEU A 128 9.89 7.40 -2.27
C LEU A 128 9.15 8.51 -1.55
N ARG A 129 8.66 9.50 -2.31
CA ARG A 129 7.79 10.55 -1.77
C ARG A 129 6.36 10.07 -1.79
N LEU A 130 5.60 10.38 -0.75
CA LEU A 130 4.18 10.04 -0.67
C LEU A 130 3.38 11.15 0.00
N ALA A 131 2.13 11.29 -0.42
CA ALA A 131 1.16 12.20 0.16
C ALA A 131 -0.10 11.43 0.57
N PHE A 132 -0.68 11.81 1.69
CA PHE A 132 -1.95 11.25 2.19
C PHE A 132 -2.97 12.37 2.45
N PRO A 133 -3.40 13.08 1.38
CA PRO A 133 -4.32 14.20 1.51
C PRO A 133 -5.65 13.72 2.11
N GLU A 134 -6.15 14.47 3.08
CA GLU A 134 -7.43 14.23 3.76
C GLU A 134 -7.58 12.86 4.43
N GLY A 135 -6.50 12.08 4.54
CA GLY A 135 -6.51 10.74 5.12
C GLY A 135 -7.36 9.71 4.35
N LYS A 136 -7.66 9.96 3.07
CA LYS A 136 -8.55 9.11 2.26
C LYS A 136 -7.80 8.13 1.36
N ARG A 137 -6.83 8.65 0.59
CA ARG A 137 -6.09 7.90 -0.43
C ARG A 137 -4.62 8.27 -0.41
N VAL A 138 -3.76 7.27 -0.59
CA VAL A 138 -2.32 7.44 -0.62
C VAL A 138 -1.86 7.63 -2.05
N PHE A 139 -1.14 8.72 -2.29
CA PHE A 139 -0.46 8.98 -3.55
C PHE A 139 1.04 8.81 -3.35
N LEU A 140 1.68 8.14 -4.31
CA LEU A 140 3.10 7.91 -4.35
C LEU A 140 3.71 8.64 -5.54
N TYR A 141 4.90 9.20 -5.34
CA TYR A 141 5.67 9.88 -6.37
C TYR A 141 7.05 9.20 -6.51
N PRO A 142 7.12 8.07 -7.24
CA PRO A 142 8.36 7.37 -7.50
C PRO A 142 9.18 8.06 -8.60
N GLU A 143 10.48 7.75 -8.65
CA GLU A 143 11.33 8.07 -9.80
C GLU A 143 11.00 7.15 -10.99
N GLU A 144 11.13 7.63 -12.22
CA GLU A 144 10.72 6.89 -13.43
C GLU A 144 11.50 5.60 -13.63
N GLU A 145 12.78 5.59 -13.22
CA GLU A 145 13.67 4.45 -13.35
C GLU A 145 13.53 3.41 -12.23
N GLU A 146 12.68 3.66 -11.22
CA GLU A 146 12.45 2.73 -10.11
C GLU A 146 11.82 1.42 -10.62
N PRO A 147 12.48 0.25 -10.44
CA PRO A 147 11.91 -1.01 -10.88
C PRO A 147 10.60 -1.31 -10.15
N LYS A 148 9.56 -1.69 -10.90
CA LYS A 148 8.22 -1.95 -10.34
C LYS A 148 8.19 -2.91 -9.16
N HIS A 149 9.03 -3.94 -9.16
CA HIS A 149 9.12 -4.91 -8.05
C HIS A 149 9.71 -4.27 -6.78
N ILE A 150 10.65 -3.34 -6.89
CA ILE A 150 11.20 -2.56 -5.77
C ILE A 150 10.14 -1.59 -5.26
N LEU A 151 9.45 -0.89 -6.17
CA LEU A 151 8.35 0.01 -5.80
C LEU A 151 7.23 -0.75 -5.07
N ASN A 152 6.88 -1.96 -5.49
CA ASN A 152 5.91 -2.80 -4.78
C ASN A 152 6.39 -3.18 -3.37
N ILE A 153 7.69 -3.46 -3.15
CA ILE A 153 8.20 -3.69 -1.79
C ILE A 153 8.04 -2.42 -0.93
N LYS A 154 8.37 -1.24 -1.48
CA LYS A 154 8.16 0.05 -0.80
C LYS A 154 6.68 0.33 -0.51
N ARG A 155 5.76 0.00 -1.44
CA ARG A 155 4.30 0.05 -1.23
C ARG A 155 3.87 -0.80 -0.04
N GLY A 156 4.42 -2.01 0.08
CA GLY A 156 4.18 -2.89 1.23
C GLY A 156 4.61 -2.26 2.56
N ILE A 157 5.79 -1.64 2.60
CA ILE A 157 6.28 -0.92 3.79
C ILE A 157 5.35 0.24 4.15
N VAL A 158 4.96 1.06 3.16
CA VAL A 158 4.01 2.18 3.37
C VAL A 158 2.69 1.67 3.92
N SER A 159 2.11 0.63 3.32
CA SER A 159 0.83 0.07 3.76
C SER A 159 0.87 -0.50 5.18
N ALA A 160 2.02 -0.99 5.64
CA ALA A 160 2.20 -1.48 7.01
C ALA A 160 2.49 -0.35 8.02
N LEU A 161 3.03 0.80 7.59
CA LEU A 161 3.27 1.96 8.45
C LEU A 161 2.02 2.82 8.68
N LEU A 162 1.12 2.88 7.70
CA LEU A 162 -0.10 3.67 7.75
C LEU A 162 -1.18 3.00 8.61
N ALA A 163 -0.99 3.05 9.93
CA ALA A 163 -1.98 2.59 10.89
C ALA A 163 -3.31 3.35 10.73
N PRO A 164 -4.47 2.70 10.96
CA PRO A 164 -5.77 3.36 10.85
C PRO A 164 -5.90 4.58 11.78
N PRO A 165 -6.76 5.55 11.42
CA PRO A 165 -7.07 6.67 12.30
C PRO A 165 -7.67 6.19 13.62
N GLU A 166 -7.45 6.97 14.68
CA GLU A 166 -8.09 6.74 15.98
C GLU A 166 -9.50 7.30 15.93
N THR A 167 -10.48 6.49 16.33
CA THR A 167 -11.86 6.92 16.51
C THR A 167 -12.29 6.70 17.95
N GLU A 168 -13.47 7.21 18.29
CA GLU A 168 -14.03 7.09 19.63
C GLU A 168 -14.48 5.64 19.90
N GLU A 169 -14.94 4.94 18.87
CA GLU A 169 -15.36 3.55 18.93
C GLU A 169 -14.16 2.60 19.04
N ASP A 170 -14.28 1.61 19.92
CA ASP A 170 -13.25 0.57 20.06
C ASP A 170 -13.32 -0.47 18.94
N THR A 171 -14.42 -0.55 18.19
CA THR A 171 -14.57 -1.44 17.04
C THR A 171 -15.38 -0.76 15.95
N GLN A 172 -14.85 -0.79 14.73
CA GLN A 172 -15.51 -0.21 13.57
C GLN A 172 -15.03 -0.90 12.29
N GLU A 173 -15.79 -0.70 11.22
CA GLU A 173 -15.42 -1.13 9.88
C GLU A 173 -15.09 0.10 9.03
N LEU A 174 -13.86 0.14 8.50
CA LEU A 174 -13.35 1.24 7.69
C LEU A 174 -12.89 0.74 6.32
N PHE A 175 -13.12 1.56 5.31
CA PHE A 175 -12.53 1.37 3.98
C PHE A 175 -11.14 2.01 3.96
N LEU A 176 -10.10 1.18 3.90
CA LEU A 176 -8.71 1.64 3.91
C LEU A 176 -8.05 1.39 2.54
N ASP A 177 -7.20 2.33 2.14
CA ASP A 177 -6.34 2.19 0.96
C ASP A 177 -5.14 1.30 1.29
N THR A 178 -4.87 0.30 0.45
CA THR A 178 -3.85 -0.73 0.70
C THR A 178 -3.12 -1.11 -0.59
N VAL A 179 -2.13 -2.00 -0.47
CA VAL A 179 -1.50 -2.65 -1.62
C VAL A 179 -2.46 -3.51 -2.47
N TYR A 180 -3.62 -3.87 -1.94
CA TYR A 180 -4.69 -4.59 -2.65
C TYR A 180 -5.83 -3.65 -3.08
N GLY A 181 -5.59 -2.34 -3.11
CA GLY A 181 -6.60 -1.33 -3.39
C GLY A 181 -7.41 -0.99 -2.14
N ASN A 182 -8.65 -0.55 -2.34
CA ASN A 182 -9.56 -0.23 -1.26
C ASN A 182 -10.17 -1.52 -0.67
N CYS A 183 -10.05 -1.69 0.65
CA CYS A 183 -10.46 -2.88 1.38
C CYS A 183 -11.37 -2.52 2.56
N SER A 184 -12.48 -3.25 2.74
CA SER A 184 -13.20 -3.23 4.01
C SER A 184 -12.32 -3.84 5.10
N THR A 185 -12.15 -3.11 6.20
CA THR A 185 -11.21 -3.46 7.26
C THR A 185 -11.85 -3.28 8.62
N ARG A 186 -11.93 -4.39 9.38
CA ARG A 186 -12.35 -4.35 10.77
C ARG A 186 -11.21 -3.82 11.62
N VAL A 187 -11.40 -2.66 12.24
CA VAL A 187 -10.42 -2.03 13.13
C VAL A 187 -10.89 -2.21 14.57
N VAL A 188 -9.99 -2.68 15.44
CA VAL A 188 -10.26 -2.88 16.87
C VAL A 188 -9.19 -2.18 17.69
N VAL A 189 -9.59 -1.30 18.59
CA VAL A 189 -8.72 -0.76 19.64
C VAL A 189 -8.74 -1.73 20.80
N LYS A 190 -7.59 -2.35 21.09
CA LYS A 190 -7.49 -3.37 22.14
C LYS A 190 -7.23 -2.76 23.51
N THR A 191 -6.38 -1.74 23.57
CA THR A 191 -5.99 -1.09 24.81
C THR A 191 -5.91 0.41 24.64
N ARG A 192 -6.34 1.14 25.68
CA ARG A 192 -6.24 2.59 25.79
C ARG A 192 -5.54 2.99 27.07
N LYS A 193 -4.78 4.09 27.02
CA LYS A 193 -4.28 4.80 28.20
C LYS A 193 -4.89 6.19 28.25
N GLY A 194 -5.97 6.34 29.02
CA GLY A 194 -6.84 7.51 28.93
C GLY A 194 -7.51 7.55 27.54
N ASN A 195 -7.48 8.70 26.88
CA ASN A 195 -8.08 8.88 25.55
C ASN A 195 -7.10 8.60 24.38
N VAL A 196 -6.15 7.69 24.59
CA VAL A 196 -5.11 7.36 23.59
C VAL A 196 -5.04 5.85 23.43
N ALA A 197 -5.33 5.37 22.22
CA ALA A 197 -5.08 3.99 21.84
C ALA A 197 -3.58 3.65 21.96
N THR A 198 -3.27 2.55 22.64
CA THR A 198 -1.90 2.02 22.81
C THR A 198 -1.68 0.74 22.02
N GLU A 199 -2.73 -0.03 21.78
CA GLU A 199 -2.70 -1.20 20.91
C GLU A 199 -3.95 -1.25 20.04
N MET A 200 -3.76 -1.49 18.75
CA MET A 200 -4.83 -1.63 17.77
C MET A 200 -4.58 -2.85 16.90
N SER A 201 -5.64 -3.44 16.37
CA SER A 201 -5.55 -4.46 15.33
C SER A 201 -6.48 -4.19 14.18
N THR A 202 -6.11 -4.69 13.01
CA THR A 202 -6.93 -4.67 11.81
C THR A 202 -7.04 -6.06 11.23
N ASP A 203 -8.24 -6.45 10.81
CA ASP A 203 -8.49 -7.71 10.13
C ASP A 203 -9.28 -7.45 8.86
N ARG A 204 -8.90 -8.10 7.75
CA ARG A 204 -9.60 -7.96 6.47
C ARG A 204 -9.53 -9.24 5.64
N ASN A 205 -10.59 -9.47 4.86
CA ASN A 205 -10.63 -10.49 3.83
C ASN A 205 -10.09 -9.88 2.52
N LEU A 206 -8.97 -10.39 2.02
CA LEU A 206 -8.34 -9.81 0.83
C LEU A 206 -9.18 -10.03 -0.43
N GLN A 207 -10.04 -11.05 -0.46
CA GLN A 207 -10.93 -11.31 -1.58
C GLN A 207 -12.00 -10.22 -1.77
N GLU A 208 -12.28 -9.43 -0.74
CA GLU A 208 -13.25 -8.32 -0.77
C GLU A 208 -12.61 -6.99 -1.18
N CYS A 209 -11.28 -6.96 -1.38
CA CYS A 209 -10.56 -5.77 -1.82
C CYS A 209 -10.73 -5.52 -3.32
N THR A 210 -10.92 -4.26 -3.69
CA THR A 210 -11.13 -3.83 -5.10
C THR A 210 -9.99 -4.19 -6.06
N GLY A 211 -8.75 -4.26 -5.58
CA GLY A 211 -7.55 -4.54 -6.37
C GLY A 211 -7.01 -5.97 -6.21
N PHE A 212 -7.71 -6.87 -5.50
CA PHE A 212 -7.27 -8.25 -5.35
C PHE A 212 -7.61 -9.07 -6.60
N GLN A 213 -6.73 -8.99 -7.59
CA GLN A 213 -6.87 -9.71 -8.84
C GLN A 213 -5.78 -10.79 -8.96
N PRO A 214 -6.14 -12.06 -9.21
CA PRO A 214 -5.15 -13.10 -9.47
C PRO A 214 -4.47 -12.80 -10.81
N SER A 215 -3.13 -12.74 -10.81
CA SER A 215 -2.37 -12.62 -12.06
C SER A 215 -2.54 -13.92 -12.87
N SER A 216 -3.40 -13.89 -13.89
CA SER A 216 -3.53 -15.01 -14.82
C SER A 216 -2.39 -14.97 -15.83
N THR A 217 -1.35 -15.77 -15.61
CA THR A 217 -0.53 -16.25 -16.73
C THR A 217 -1.40 -17.29 -17.44
N GLY A 218 -1.77 -17.00 -18.70
CA GLY A 218 -2.86 -17.67 -19.43
C GLY A 218 -3.03 -19.17 -19.18
N ALA A 219 -4.28 -19.62 -19.20
CA ALA A 219 -4.62 -21.03 -19.06
C ALA A 219 -3.78 -21.88 -20.02
N SER A 220 -3.22 -22.99 -19.52
CA SER A 220 -2.40 -23.90 -20.31
C SER A 220 -3.09 -24.24 -21.63
N PRO A 221 -2.41 -24.15 -22.79
CA PRO A 221 -2.95 -24.61 -24.07
C PRO A 221 -3.35 -26.10 -24.05
N LEU A 222 -2.80 -26.86 -23.10
CA LEU A 222 -3.07 -28.29 -22.88
C LEU A 222 -4.15 -28.56 -21.82
N ALA A 223 -4.88 -27.54 -21.36
CA ALA A 223 -5.98 -27.75 -20.42
C ALA A 223 -7.08 -28.58 -21.09
N LEU A 224 -7.11 -29.88 -20.78
CA LEU A 224 -8.13 -30.86 -21.21
C LEU A 224 -9.55 -30.43 -20.81
N ILE A 225 -9.66 -29.66 -19.72
CA ILE A 225 -10.91 -29.06 -19.26
C ILE A 225 -10.87 -27.57 -19.62
N ARG A 226 -11.34 -27.23 -20.83
CA ARG A 226 -11.72 -25.86 -21.16
C ARG A 226 -13.02 -25.55 -20.40
N GLY A 227 -13.01 -24.54 -19.52
CA GLY A 227 -14.23 -24.07 -18.86
C GLY A 227 -14.32 -24.20 -17.34
N LEU A 228 -13.20 -24.22 -16.59
CA LEU A 228 -13.26 -23.81 -15.18
C LEU A 228 -13.61 -22.31 -15.12
N ALA A 229 -14.91 -22.02 -15.15
CA ALA A 229 -15.47 -20.66 -15.10
C ALA A 229 -15.34 -19.99 -13.73
N ARG A 230 -14.60 -20.60 -12.79
CA ARG A 230 -14.33 -20.01 -11.48
C ARG A 230 -12.96 -19.34 -11.53
N PRO A 231 -12.87 -18.03 -11.21
CA PRO A 231 -11.59 -17.36 -11.18
C PRO A 231 -10.71 -18.03 -10.12
N LEU A 232 -9.42 -18.27 -10.42
CA LEU A 232 -8.44 -18.88 -9.51
C LEU A 232 -8.43 -18.24 -8.11
N SER A 233 -8.82 -16.96 -7.99
CA SER A 233 -9.00 -16.25 -6.72
C SER A 233 -10.03 -16.90 -5.78
N THR A 234 -11.05 -17.58 -6.29
CA THR A 234 -12.03 -18.33 -5.47
C THR A 234 -11.50 -19.65 -4.95
N LEU A 235 -10.37 -20.13 -5.47
CA LEU A 235 -9.69 -21.34 -5.01
C LEU A 235 -8.66 -21.02 -3.91
N VAL A 236 -8.48 -19.76 -3.55
CA VAL A 236 -7.51 -19.31 -2.53
C VAL A 236 -8.20 -18.41 -1.52
N SER A 237 -8.34 -18.88 -0.28
CA SER A 237 -8.79 -18.01 0.82
C SER A 237 -7.63 -17.13 1.26
N SER A 238 -7.83 -15.82 1.29
CA SER A 238 -6.78 -14.83 1.55
C SER A 238 -7.21 -13.84 2.62
N SER A 239 -6.42 -13.70 3.68
CA SER A 239 -6.72 -12.80 4.80
C SER A 239 -5.47 -12.09 5.29
N GLN A 240 -5.66 -10.92 5.88
CA GLN A 240 -4.58 -10.14 6.48
C GLN A 240 -5.01 -9.62 7.84
N SER A 241 -4.14 -9.78 8.83
CA SER A 241 -4.27 -9.25 10.18
C SER A 241 -3.04 -8.44 10.55
N CYS A 242 -3.20 -7.19 10.96
CA CYS A 242 -2.10 -6.36 11.45
C CYS A 242 -2.32 -5.97 12.90
N GLN A 243 -1.24 -5.95 13.68
CA GLN A 243 -1.22 -5.51 15.07
C GLN A 243 -0.29 -4.30 15.16
N TYR A 244 -0.77 -3.24 15.80
CA TYR A 244 -0.07 -1.97 15.95
C TYR A 244 0.09 -1.66 17.43
N THR A 245 1.32 -1.34 17.83
CA THR A 245 1.62 -0.75 19.13
C THR A 245 1.95 0.72 18.93
N LEU A 246 1.36 1.58 19.75
CA LEU A 246 1.46 3.03 19.64
C LEU A 246 2.15 3.61 20.88
N ASP A 247 3.01 4.61 20.68
CA ASP A 247 3.61 5.34 21.79
C ASP A 247 2.53 6.12 22.55
N PRO A 248 2.34 5.89 23.87
CA PRO A 248 1.26 6.49 24.64
C PRO A 248 1.35 8.02 24.76
N LYS A 249 2.54 8.60 24.62
CA LYS A 249 2.78 10.05 24.74
C LYS A 249 2.79 10.74 23.39
N ARG A 250 3.40 10.11 22.39
CA ARG A 250 3.68 10.70 21.07
C ARG A 250 2.74 10.20 19.99
N LYS A 251 1.94 9.16 20.25
CA LYS A 251 0.88 8.56 19.41
C LYS A 251 1.32 7.94 18.07
N HIS A 252 2.62 7.89 17.79
CA HIS A 252 3.16 7.29 16.57
C HIS A 252 3.26 5.78 16.71
N VAL A 253 3.37 5.08 15.58
CA VAL A 253 3.55 3.63 15.53
C VAL A 253 4.93 3.26 16.06
N SER A 254 5.00 2.58 17.20
CA SER A 254 6.25 2.05 17.75
C SER A 254 6.56 0.66 17.18
N GLU A 255 5.53 -0.14 16.94
CA GLU A 255 5.65 -1.46 16.32
C GLU A 255 4.43 -1.73 15.44
N ALA A 256 4.65 -2.36 14.28
CA ALA A 256 3.59 -2.89 13.44
C ALA A 256 3.96 -4.31 13.01
N VAL A 257 3.05 -5.27 13.22
CA VAL A 257 3.21 -6.67 12.84
C VAL A 257 2.01 -7.08 11.98
N CYS A 258 2.23 -7.22 10.68
CA CYS A 258 1.21 -7.68 9.72
C CYS A 258 1.45 -9.14 9.37
N ARG A 259 0.41 -9.95 9.44
CA ARG A 259 0.38 -11.36 9.04
C ARG A 259 -0.65 -11.52 7.94
N GLU A 260 -0.20 -12.00 6.81
CA GLU A 260 -1.02 -12.28 5.65
C GLU A 260 -0.94 -13.77 5.32
N GLN A 261 -2.07 -14.34 4.96
CA GLN A 261 -2.21 -15.76 4.69
C GLN A 261 -2.98 -15.97 3.39
N HIS A 262 -2.47 -16.87 2.56
CA HIS A 262 -3.15 -17.39 1.37
C HIS A 262 -3.21 -18.91 1.49
N LEU A 263 -4.41 -19.45 1.70
CA LEU A 263 -4.66 -20.88 1.76
C LEU A 263 -5.27 -21.35 0.44
N PHE A 264 -4.60 -22.29 -0.23
CA PHE A 264 -5.20 -23.00 -1.35
C PHE A 264 -6.30 -23.94 -0.82
N LEU A 265 -7.55 -23.65 -1.20
CA LEU A 265 -8.73 -24.35 -0.71
C LEU A 265 -8.90 -25.76 -1.25
N PRO A 266 -8.57 -26.07 -2.53
CA PRO A 266 -8.61 -27.44 -3.01
C PRO A 266 -7.70 -28.33 -2.16
N PHE A 267 -8.25 -29.45 -1.70
CA PHE A 267 -7.58 -30.39 -0.79
C PHE A 267 -7.25 -29.83 0.60
N SER A 268 -7.77 -28.65 0.97
CA SER A 268 -7.63 -28.16 2.34
C SER A 268 -8.55 -28.92 3.30
N TYR A 269 -8.04 -29.24 4.49
CA TYR A 269 -8.83 -29.79 5.57
C TYR A 269 -9.29 -28.67 6.51
N LYS A 270 -10.60 -28.59 6.75
CA LYS A 270 -11.25 -27.61 7.64
C LYS A 270 -10.85 -26.14 7.36
N ASN A 271 -10.51 -25.80 6.10
CA ASN A 271 -10.02 -24.47 5.70
C ASN A 271 -8.83 -23.98 6.56
N LYS A 272 -8.00 -24.90 7.05
CA LYS A 272 -6.86 -24.59 7.94
C LYS A 272 -5.58 -25.31 7.54
N TYR A 273 -5.70 -26.53 7.04
CA TYR A 273 -4.55 -27.37 6.70
C TYR A 273 -4.52 -27.58 5.20
N GLY A 274 -3.44 -27.20 4.55
CA GLY A 274 -3.30 -27.31 3.10
C GLY A 274 -2.04 -26.59 2.63
N MET A 275 -1.87 -26.51 1.31
CA MET A 275 -0.83 -25.67 0.73
C MET A 275 -1.16 -24.21 1.04
N MET A 276 -0.26 -23.52 1.73
CA MET A 276 -0.45 -22.13 2.09
C MET A 276 0.81 -21.31 1.93
N THR A 277 0.61 -20.01 1.71
CA THR A 277 1.65 -18.99 1.82
C THR A 277 1.32 -18.09 2.99
N GLN A 278 2.30 -17.81 3.82
CA GLN A 278 2.20 -16.88 4.94
C GLN A 278 3.28 -15.83 4.80
N VAL A 279 2.87 -14.56 4.82
CA VAL A 279 3.77 -13.41 4.81
C VAL A 279 3.66 -12.70 6.15
N THR A 280 4.77 -12.48 6.83
CA THR A 280 4.83 -11.70 8.07
C THR A 280 5.72 -10.50 7.85
N GLN A 281 5.20 -9.31 8.07
CA GLN A 281 5.95 -8.06 8.07
C GLN A 281 6.03 -7.51 9.50
N THR A 282 7.18 -6.99 9.87
CA THR A 282 7.44 -6.40 11.18
C THR A 282 8.22 -5.11 11.00
N LEU A 283 7.71 -4.03 11.59
CA LEU A 283 8.36 -2.72 11.69
C LEU A 283 8.52 -2.42 13.16
N LYS A 284 9.75 -2.16 13.61
CA LYS A 284 10.05 -1.78 15.00
C LYS A 284 10.80 -0.47 15.02
N LEU A 285 10.27 0.51 15.73
CA LEU A 285 10.87 1.83 15.83
C LEU A 285 12.19 1.75 16.63
N GLU A 286 13.24 2.32 16.05
CA GLU A 286 14.57 2.45 16.66
C GLU A 286 14.80 3.86 17.19
N ASP A 287 14.46 4.89 16.41
CA ASP A 287 14.76 6.30 16.76
C ASP A 287 13.78 7.30 16.14
N THR A 288 13.71 8.51 16.71
CA THR A 288 12.83 9.63 16.28
C THR A 288 13.53 11.00 16.24
N PRO A 289 14.62 11.16 15.48
CA PRO A 289 15.37 12.42 15.45
C PRO A 289 14.53 13.56 14.84
N LYS A 290 14.89 14.80 15.20
CA LYS A 290 14.33 15.99 14.56
C LYS A 290 14.98 16.18 13.18
N ILE A 291 14.23 16.73 12.24
CA ILE A 291 14.74 17.17 10.93
C ILE A 291 14.48 18.65 10.75
N ASN A 292 15.29 19.30 9.92
CA ASN A 292 15.16 20.72 9.61
C ASN A 292 14.58 20.98 8.22
N SER A 293 14.60 19.99 7.32
CA SER A 293 14.06 20.13 5.97
C SER A 293 12.53 20.19 5.99
N ARG A 294 11.97 21.22 5.35
CA ARG A 294 10.54 21.40 5.08
C ARG A 294 10.19 21.15 3.61
N PHE A 295 11.19 20.78 2.82
CA PHE A 295 11.04 20.63 1.40
C PHE A 295 10.29 19.33 1.09
N PHE A 296 9.18 19.48 0.36
CA PHE A 296 8.44 18.38 -0.23
C PHE A 296 8.05 18.84 -1.64
N GLY A 297 8.60 18.17 -2.64
CA GLY A 297 8.20 18.35 -4.04
C GLY A 297 7.43 17.13 -4.50
N GLU A 298 6.24 17.33 -5.06
CA GLU A 298 5.57 16.28 -5.81
C GLU A 298 6.45 15.89 -7.01
N GLY A 299 6.63 14.58 -7.24
CA GLY A 299 7.40 14.08 -8.38
C GLY A 299 6.58 14.15 -9.68
N ALA A 300 7.26 13.95 -10.81
CA ALA A 300 6.62 13.95 -12.14
C ALA A 300 5.57 12.84 -12.30
N LEU A 301 5.83 11.66 -11.71
CA LEU A 301 4.90 10.55 -11.69
C LEU A 301 4.03 10.56 -10.44
N LYS A 302 2.74 10.31 -10.62
CA LYS A 302 1.77 10.15 -9.53
C LYS A 302 1.03 8.82 -9.68
N VAL A 303 1.24 7.92 -8.73
CA VAL A 303 0.65 6.56 -8.74
C VAL A 303 -0.02 6.24 -7.40
N GLY A 304 -0.88 5.21 -7.38
CA GLY A 304 -1.54 4.72 -6.18
C GLY A 304 -0.70 3.75 -5.35
N LEU A 305 -1.20 3.41 -4.16
CA LEU A 305 -0.58 2.44 -3.25
C LEU A 305 -0.72 0.98 -3.69
N ALA A 306 -1.75 0.66 -4.48
CA ALA A 306 -2.00 -0.70 -4.96
C ALA A 306 -0.80 -1.26 -5.73
N PHE A 307 -0.56 -2.57 -5.60
CA PHE A 307 0.48 -3.25 -6.34
C PHE A 307 0.24 -3.18 -7.84
N GLU A 308 1.35 -2.99 -8.57
CA GLU A 308 1.35 -3.13 -10.01
C GLU A 308 1.73 -4.55 -10.41
N ASN A 309 1.05 -5.08 -11.42
CA ASN A 309 1.41 -6.36 -11.98
C ASN A 309 2.81 -6.29 -12.61
N THR A 310 3.72 -7.14 -12.13
CA THR A 310 5.04 -7.33 -12.72
C THR A 310 4.95 -8.56 -13.61
N LYS A 311 5.06 -8.38 -14.94
CA LYS A 311 5.15 -9.52 -15.84
C LYS A 311 6.44 -10.28 -15.49
N SER A 312 6.34 -11.42 -14.82
CA SER A 312 7.47 -12.34 -14.75
C SER A 312 7.58 -13.02 -16.11
N THR A 313 8.63 -12.70 -16.86
CA THR A 313 9.01 -13.42 -18.08
C THR A 313 9.56 -14.83 -17.78
N PHE A 314 9.78 -15.15 -16.49
CA PHE A 314 10.32 -16.43 -16.06
C PHE A 314 9.25 -17.26 -15.34
N LEU A 315 9.03 -18.48 -15.85
CA LEU A 315 8.31 -19.51 -15.13
C LEU A 315 9.09 -19.82 -13.83
N PRO A 316 8.40 -20.00 -12.68
CA PRO A 316 9.06 -20.51 -11.48
C PRO A 316 9.78 -21.82 -11.82
N LYS A 317 11.00 -22.04 -11.31
CA LYS A 317 11.76 -23.29 -11.55
C LYS A 317 10.95 -24.56 -11.24
N GLN A 318 9.99 -24.47 -10.33
CA GLN A 318 9.05 -25.55 -10.02
C GLN A 318 8.08 -25.83 -11.18
N ALA A 319 7.62 -24.83 -11.92
CA ALA A 319 6.80 -25.01 -13.11
C ALA A 319 7.61 -25.67 -14.25
N GLU A 320 8.88 -25.29 -14.43
CA GLU A 320 9.79 -26.00 -15.37
C GLU A 320 10.05 -27.45 -14.95
N ALA A 321 10.22 -27.72 -13.66
CA ALA A 321 10.43 -29.08 -13.15
C ALA A 321 9.20 -29.97 -13.35
N VAL A 322 7.98 -29.41 -13.16
CA VAL A 322 6.72 -30.11 -13.44
C VAL A 322 6.53 -30.35 -14.94
N LEU A 323 6.90 -29.39 -15.80
CA LEU A 323 6.85 -29.57 -17.25
C LEU A 323 7.83 -30.65 -17.74
N LYS A 324 9.02 -30.75 -17.13
CA LYS A 324 10.00 -31.80 -17.44
C LYS A 324 9.59 -33.20 -16.98
N THR A 325 8.68 -33.31 -16.01
CA THR A 325 8.14 -34.60 -15.56
C THR A 325 6.92 -35.06 -16.35
N LEU A 326 6.37 -34.19 -17.21
CA LEU A 326 5.25 -34.48 -18.09
C LEU A 326 5.67 -34.77 -19.54
N GLN A 327 6.98 -34.76 -19.83
CA GLN A 327 7.58 -35.24 -21.08
C GLN A 327 8.13 -36.65 -20.89
#